data_AF-A0A7K9RA92-F1
#
_entry.id   AF-A0A7K9RA92-F1
#
_cell.length_a   1.000
_cell.length_b   1.000
_cell.length_c   1.000
_cell.angle_alpha   90.00
_cell.angle_beta   90.00
_cell.angle_gamma   90.00
#
_symmetry.space_group_name_H-M   'P 1'
#
loop_
_entity.id
_entity.type
_entity.pdbx_description
1 polymer ?
#
loop_
_entity_poly.entity_id
_entity_poly.type
_entity_poly.pdbx_seq_one_letter_code
_entity_poly.pdbx_strand_id
1 'polypeptide(L)' 'CPVPQIQNGRVAVPKPRYTYRDSVTFKCRRGFTLRGHPTSQCQGDRRWHPPVPVCEQGKSQLLGLLGLHV' A
#
# COMPACT_ATOMS: atom_id res chain seq x y z
N CYS A 1 1.52 5.39 16.34
CA CYS A 1 0.99 4.27 15.54
C CYS A 1 2.08 3.23 15.33
N PRO A 2 1.73 1.94 15.17
CA PRO A 2 2.71 0.90 14.84
C PRO A 2 3.33 1.16 13.46
N VAL A 3 4.57 0.69 13.26
CA VAL A 3 5.24 0.76 11.96
C VAL A 3 4.42 -0.05 10.94
N PRO A 4 3.91 0.57 9.85
CA PRO A 4 3.09 -0.13 8.87
C PRO A 4 3.89 -1.27 8.22
N GLN A 5 3.35 -2.49 8.28
CA GLN A 5 3.86 -3.63 7.53
C GLN A 5 2.96 -3.84 6.30
N ILE A 6 3.51 -3.65 5.09
CA ILE A 6 2.78 -3.84 3.84
C ILE A 6 3.46 -4.96 3.05
N GLN A 7 2.77 -6.08 2.84
CA GLN A 7 3.28 -7.14 1.98
C GLN A 7 3.39 -6.61 0.54
N ASN A 8 4.51 -6.89 -0.13
CA ASN A 8 4.77 -6.42 -1.49
C ASN A 8 4.68 -4.89 -1.67
N GLY A 9 4.86 -4.14 -0.58
CA GLY A 9 4.85 -2.69 -0.55
C GLY A 9 5.81 -2.11 0.48
N ARG A 10 5.80 -0.79 0.61
CA ARG A 10 6.59 -0.04 1.58
C ARG A 10 5.99 1.35 1.80
N VAL A 11 6.36 1.98 2.91
CA VAL A 11 6.15 3.42 3.09
C VAL A 11 7.17 4.17 2.23
N ALA A 12 6.74 5.24 1.55
CA ALA A 12 7.59 6.03 0.66
C ALA A 12 8.74 6.72 1.41
N VAL A 13 8.47 7.22 2.62
CA VAL A 13 9.44 7.85 3.52
C VAL A 13 9.28 7.23 4.91
N PRO A 14 10.04 6.18 5.24
CA PRO A 14 9.95 5.53 6.55
C PRO A 14 10.50 6.43 7.66
N LYS A 15 9.88 6.37 8.84
CA LYS A 15 10.35 7.02 10.08
C LYS A 15 10.56 5.96 11.16
N PRO A 16 11.48 6.16 12.11
CA PRO A 16 11.68 5.22 13.22
C PRO A 16 10.47 5.17 14.17
N ARG A 17 9.67 6.25 14.24
CA ARG A 17 8.47 6.35 15.08
C ARG A 17 7.41 7.20 14.38
N TYR A 18 6.14 6.89 14.63
CA TYR A 18 4.98 7.61 14.11
C TYR A 18 4.07 8.09 15.26
N THR A 19 3.82 9.39 15.34
CA THR A 19 2.99 10.04 16.37
C THR A 19 1.67 10.55 15.81
N TYR A 20 0.77 11.01 16.67
CA TYR A 20 -0.53 11.57 16.27
C TYR A 20 -0.37 12.64 15.16
N ARG A 21 -1.25 12.59 14.16
CA ARG A 21 -1.25 13.41 12.94
C ARG A 21 -0.10 13.19 11.97
N ASP A 22 0.84 12.26 12.22
CA ASP A 22 1.78 11.84 11.19
C ASP A 22 1.05 11.19 10.02
N SER A 23 1.34 11.65 8.81
CA SER A 23 0.84 11.06 7.56
C SER A 23 1.93 10.28 6.85
N VAL A 24 1.55 9.16 6.25
CA VAL A 24 2.43 8.31 5.45
C VAL A 24 1.82 8.04 4.08
N THR A 25 2.68 7.90 3.08
CA THR A 25 2.31 7.49 1.73
C THR A 25 2.85 6.09 1.46
N PHE A 26 2.03 5.22 0.90
CA PHE A 26 2.39 3.84 0.57
C PHE A 26 2.75 3.69 -0.90
N LYS A 27 3.67 2.77 -1.19
CA LYS A 27 4.08 2.38 -2.54
C LYS A 27 4.17 0.87 -2.63
N CYS A 28 3.53 0.30 -3.66
CA CYS A 28 3.67 -1.11 -3.98
C CYS A 28 4.94 -1.38 -4.80
N ARG A 29 5.45 -2.60 -4.71
CA ARG A 29 6.54 -3.09 -5.57
C ARG A 29 6.06 -3.17 -7.03
N ARG A 30 7.01 -3.19 -7.98
CA ARG A 30 6.69 -3.37 -9.40
C ARG A 30 5.89 -4.67 -9.61
N GLY A 31 4.85 -4.61 -10.42
CA GLY A 31 3.93 -5.74 -10.67
C GLY A 31 2.78 -5.86 -9.66
N PHE A 32 2.73 -5.02 -8.63
CA PHE A 32 1.65 -4.97 -7.65
C PHE A 32 0.88 -3.65 -7.75
N THR A 33 -0.44 -3.73 -7.54
CA THR A 33 -1.36 -2.61 -7.55
C THR A 33 -1.82 -2.30 -6.13
N LEU A 34 -1.82 -1.02 -5.76
CA LEU A 34 -2.28 -0.57 -4.45
C LEU A 34 -3.81 -0.64 -4.39
N ARG A 35 -4.32 -1.32 -3.36
CA ARG A 35 -5.76 -1.43 -3.07
C ARG A 35 -6.06 -0.76 -1.73
N GLY A 36 -6.95 0.22 -1.78
CA GLY A 36 -7.25 1.10 -0.65
C GLY A 36 -6.68 2.50 -0.87
N HIS A 37 -6.42 3.21 0.23
CA HIS A 37 -5.94 4.59 0.16
C HIS A 37 -4.41 4.64 0.04
N PRO A 38 -3.86 5.52 -0.82
CA PRO A 38 -2.41 5.66 -0.97
C PRO A 38 -1.76 6.34 0.23
N THR A 39 -2.55 6.94 1.12
CA THR A 39 -2.10 7.66 2.30
C THR A 39 -2.92 7.28 3.53
N SER A 40 -2.27 7.31 4.69
CA SER A 40 -2.90 7.13 6.00
C SER A 40 -2.33 8.11 7.00
N GLN A 41 -3.16 8.55 7.94
CA GLN A 41 -2.76 9.38 9.07
C GLN A 41 -2.87 8.61 10.39
N CYS A 42 -1.91 8.83 11.27
CA CYS A 42 -1.92 8.28 12.62
C CYS A 42 -2.93 9.02 13.50
N GLN A 43 -3.95 8.31 13.96
CA GLN A 43 -5.01 8.83 14.82
C GLN A 43 -4.63 8.77 16.31
N GLY A 44 -5.42 9.45 17.15
CA GLY A 44 -5.18 9.54 18.60
C GLY A 44 -5.27 8.19 19.33
N ASP A 45 -6.02 7.24 18.76
CA ASP A 45 -6.15 5.85 19.22
C ASP A 45 -4.97 4.95 18.79
N ARG A 46 -3.92 5.54 18.19
CA ARG A 46 -2.73 4.87 17.66
C ARG A 46 -3.03 3.95 16.47
N ARG A 47 -4.15 4.14 15.76
CA ARG A 47 -4.49 3.42 14.51
C ARG A 47 -4.24 4.29 13.29
N TRP A 48 -4.02 3.64 12.15
CA TRP A 48 -3.93 4.29 10.86
C TRP A 48 -5.33 4.50 10.30
N HIS A 49 -5.64 5.74 9.89
CA HIS A 49 -6.88 6.06 9.21
C HIS A 49 -6.62 6.96 7.98
N PRO A 50 -7.08 6.57 6.78
CA PRO A 50 -7.66 5.26 6.43
C PRO A 50 -6.73 4.07 6.77
N PRO A 51 -7.21 2.82 6.84
CA PRO A 51 -6.37 1.67 7.19
C PRO A 51 -5.23 1.45 6.18
N VAL A 52 -4.18 0.78 6.63
CA VAL A 52 -3.01 0.45 5.79
C VAL A 52 -3.46 -0.35 4.56
N PRO A 53 -3.06 0.05 3.33
CA PRO A 53 -3.52 -0.59 2.11
C PRO A 53 -2.87 -1.96 1.87
N VAL A 54 -3.44 -2.72 0.95
CA VAL A 54 -2.89 -4.00 0.47
C VAL A 54 -2.30 -3.81 -0.92
N CYS A 55 -1.14 -4.43 -1.17
CA CYS A 55 -0.58 -4.52 -2.51
C CYS A 55 -0.94 -5.88 -3.12
N GLU A 56 -1.89 -5.88 -4.03
CA GLU A 56 -2.33 -7.08 -4.74
C GLU A 56 -1.55 -7.23 -6.05
N GLN A 57 -1.24 -8.46 -6.45
CA GLN A 57 -0.57 -8.67 -7.73
C GLN A 57 -1.51 -8.22 -8.84
N GLY A 58 -1.05 -7.31 -9.69
CA GLY A 58 -1.86 -6.87 -10.81
C GLY A 58 -2.10 -8.06 -11.73
N LYS A 59 -3.33 -8.55 -11.82
CA LYS A 59 -3.78 -9.51 -12.86
C LYS A 59 -3.70 -8.93 -14.28
N SER A 60 -2.97 -7.83 -14.48
CA SER A 60 -2.82 -7.13 -15.75
C SER A 60 -1.79 -7.77 -16.69
N GLN A 61 -1.17 -8.90 -16.32
CA GLN A 61 -0.26 -9.63 -17.19
C GLN A 61 -0.73 -11.06 -17.52
N LEU A 62 -2.03 -11.34 -17.36
CA LEU A 62 -2.65 -12.54 -17.96
C LEU A 62 -3.68 -12.20 -19.06
N LEU A 63 -4.25 -10.99 -19.06
CA LEU A 63 -5.24 -10.57 -20.07
C LEU A 63 -4.62 -10.09 -21.40
N GLY A 64 -3.29 -9.94 -21.48
CA GLY A 64 -2.57 -9.59 -22.71
C GLY A 64 -1.99 -10.80 -23.48
N LEU A 65 -2.15 -12.03 -22.97
CA LEU A 65 -1.61 -13.25 -23.59
C LEU A 65 -2.70 -14.22 -24.08
N LEU A 66 -3.98 -13.90 -23.90
CA LEU A 66 -5.12 -14.68 -24.42
C LEU A 66 -5.77 -13.99 -25.63
N GLY A 67 -4.96 -13.37 -26.50
CA GLY A 67 -5.40 -12.65 -27.70
C GLY A 67 -4.64 -13.03 -28.97
N LEU A 68 -4.02 -14.21 -29.02
CA LEU A 68 -3.50 -14.80 -30.26
C LEU A 68 -3.86 -16.30 -30.26
N HIS A 69 -4.55 -16.74 -31.32
CA HIS A 69 -5.41 -17.92 -31.47
C HIS A 69 -6.85 -17.62 -31.03
N VAL A 70 -7.85 -17.50 -31.91
CA VAL A 70 -8.09 -18.18 -33.20
C VAL A 70 -8.36 -17.22 -34.35
#